data_AF-A0A238FFM2-F1
#
_entry.id   AF-A0A238FFM2-F1
#
_cell.length_a   1.000
_cell.length_b   1.000
_cell.length_c   1.000
_cell.angle_alpha   90.00
_cell.angle_beta   90.00
_cell.angle_gamma   90.00
#
_symmetry.space_group_name_H-M   'P 1'
#
loop_
_entity.id
_entity.type
_entity.pdbx_description
1 polymer ?
#
loop_
_entity_poly.entity_id
_entity_poly.type
_entity_poly.pdbx_seq_one_letter_code
_entity_poly.pdbx_strand_id
1 'polypeptide(L)'
;MAVCAPHISQSVDGLPAALGGVLRIGVWPSTRASDNGRCTAHCPARSEMASSSSSSFSPSPTLPTLPRVRHHFRAKPSALSLSRNRIAACLGTASSPAHLLSSSSQLKVKPATSFVTRDGSRLMLEDRPWVAVGPNIYWLGQDENVQPNPAWPSQSRVLEAMAIAATMGANTIRSTTLGVSVGNSRSVEPSLGTFNETALETIDFALSAARIYGLRLIIPLIDQYDYYHGGIPTFLRWRNLSATNPKADFAPFYDTTSQVYSDFALYVTTLLSHRSNLTNLTMAEDPTVLAFETGNELGGWGGNNYPPPSEWTTSIAKLIKSLAPNTLVIDGSYGVHKASLSINEVDIVSDHAYPPYSYNVRKAASLAHSGGKAFILGEFDWTNRYYFPLTYLAVLIPAVLAGLIWLLPARWWPWHASLGCFCCRGRKRRRRQAKAFYVEVRHNDSMRLLPTSVSLVEDSKYAFPPPSTPVNASSGALPPLDERRSLLDETVPIRHWHFSLFILLLAAPLGAIIHTFLPTPLSSFLPAVEGLASDRKLSGSFYWSLFGKDSTCCQYVPHGDGYTLHYPSDPGFVDGSGRNVIELTKHAYKLSKNGTWWGAGVSSLSLKGLPSVQCPQNSSTTTGRTDLKKEELWKSVKATEL
;
A
#
# COMPACT_ATOMS: atom_id res chain seq x y z
N MET A 1 -22.54 -16.86 -48.37
CA MET A 1 -22.41 -18.30 -48.72
C MET A 1 -21.97 -19.06 -47.49
N ALA A 2 -22.21 -20.37 -47.44
CA ALA A 2 -21.75 -21.30 -46.40
C ALA A 2 -20.46 -22.02 -46.92
N VAL A 3 -19.67 -22.82 -46.19
CA VAL A 3 -19.60 -23.23 -44.76
C VAL A 3 -18.20 -23.85 -44.47
N CYS A 4 -17.98 -24.43 -43.28
CA CYS A 4 -16.88 -25.35 -42.86
C CYS A 4 -15.54 -24.80 -42.31
N ALA A 5 -15.30 -25.17 -41.05
CA ALA A 5 -14.00 -25.62 -40.50
C ALA A 5 -14.12 -27.16 -40.26
N PRO A 6 -13.35 -27.88 -39.41
CA PRO A 6 -12.08 -27.61 -38.70
C PRO A 6 -11.04 -28.76 -38.85
N HIS A 7 -9.96 -28.79 -38.06
CA HIS A 7 -9.31 -30.05 -37.60
C HIS A 7 -8.58 -29.86 -36.24
N ILE A 8 -8.30 -30.96 -35.52
CA ILE A 8 -7.99 -31.01 -34.06
C ILE A 8 -6.92 -32.10 -33.73
N SER A 9 -6.29 -32.03 -32.53
CA SER A 9 -5.44 -33.03 -31.80
C SER A 9 -3.92 -33.08 -32.14
N GLN A 10 -2.95 -33.48 -31.30
CA GLN A 10 -2.71 -33.72 -29.84
C GLN A 10 -1.16 -33.83 -29.62
N SER A 11 -0.49 -33.97 -28.46
CA SER A 11 -0.73 -34.16 -27.00
C SER A 11 -0.09 -32.97 -26.19
N VAL A 12 0.02 -32.83 -24.85
CA VAL A 12 -0.12 -33.60 -23.58
C VAL A 12 1.12 -34.34 -23.03
N ASP A 13 1.85 -33.68 -22.10
CA ASP A 13 2.35 -34.13 -20.78
C ASP A 13 3.18 -32.99 -20.11
N GLY A 14 3.24 -32.76 -18.79
CA GLY A 14 2.57 -33.41 -17.64
C GLY A 14 2.53 -32.49 -16.39
N LEU A 15 1.82 -32.91 -15.34
CA LEU A 15 1.56 -32.16 -14.08
C LEU A 15 2.58 -32.52 -12.95
N PRO A 16 2.66 -31.83 -11.78
CA PRO A 16 1.55 -31.70 -10.81
C PRO A 16 1.39 -30.31 -10.14
N ALA A 17 0.28 -30.13 -9.40
CA ALA A 17 -0.10 -28.88 -8.74
C ALA A 17 -0.46 -29.05 -7.24
N ALA A 18 -0.25 -27.99 -6.45
CA ALA A 18 -0.77 -27.78 -5.09
C ALA A 18 -0.60 -26.29 -4.71
N LEU A 19 -1.40 -25.65 -3.85
CA LEU A 19 -2.71 -25.92 -3.25
C LEU A 19 -3.26 -24.56 -2.73
N GLY A 20 -4.57 -24.28 -2.80
CA GLY A 20 -5.08 -22.96 -2.36
C GLY A 20 -6.58 -22.68 -2.57
N GLY A 21 -7.47 -23.63 -2.29
CA GLY A 21 -8.91 -23.46 -2.51
C GLY A 21 -9.61 -22.57 -1.46
N VAL A 22 -10.46 -21.65 -1.90
CA VAL A 22 -11.31 -20.82 -1.03
C VAL A 22 -12.55 -21.59 -0.59
N LEU A 23 -12.83 -21.61 0.72
CA LEU A 23 -13.97 -22.34 1.29
C LEU A 23 -15.28 -21.55 1.11
N ARG A 24 -16.20 -22.06 0.29
CA ARG A 24 -17.61 -21.63 0.28
C ARG A 24 -18.46 -22.63 1.06
N ILE A 25 -19.15 -22.16 2.10
CA ILE A 25 -20.17 -22.95 2.82
C ILE A 25 -21.53 -22.63 2.21
N GLY A 26 -22.26 -23.68 1.80
CA GLY A 26 -23.66 -23.60 1.38
C GLY A 26 -24.55 -24.40 2.32
N VAL A 27 -25.80 -23.96 2.49
CA VAL A 27 -26.86 -24.67 3.21
C VAL A 27 -28.10 -24.71 2.32
N TRP A 28 -28.87 -25.80 2.39
CA TRP A 28 -29.99 -26.15 1.49
C TRP A 28 -31.34 -26.27 2.27
N PRO A 29 -32.51 -26.42 1.62
CA PRO A 29 -33.61 -25.48 1.88
C PRO A 29 -34.96 -26.09 2.33
N SER A 30 -35.93 -25.21 2.56
CA SER A 30 -37.38 -25.43 2.37
C SER A 30 -38.02 -24.11 1.86
N THR A 31 -39.22 -24.03 1.26
CA THR A 31 -40.27 -25.05 1.02
C THR A 31 -40.95 -24.81 -0.36
N ARG A 32 -42.06 -25.50 -0.67
CA ARG A 32 -42.63 -25.71 -2.02
C ARG A 32 -44.01 -25.03 -2.20
N ALA A 33 -44.23 -24.33 -3.33
CA ALA A 33 -45.58 -24.09 -3.89
C ALA A 33 -45.57 -23.69 -5.39
N SER A 34 -46.43 -24.38 -6.16
CA SER A 34 -47.32 -23.97 -7.26
C SER A 34 -47.58 -22.46 -7.55
N ASP A 35 -48.02 -22.03 -8.75
CA ASP A 35 -48.39 -22.77 -9.98
C ASP A 35 -48.31 -21.94 -11.29
N ASN A 36 -48.76 -22.54 -12.41
CA ASN A 36 -48.97 -22.02 -13.77
C ASN A 36 -49.67 -20.62 -13.88
N GLY A 37 -49.62 -19.87 -15.00
CA GLY A 37 -49.45 -20.30 -16.41
C GLY A 37 -49.22 -19.19 -17.47
N ARG A 38 -49.76 -19.38 -18.69
CA ARG A 38 -49.30 -18.75 -19.96
C ARG A 38 -50.25 -17.70 -20.58
N CYS A 39 -49.65 -16.70 -21.27
CA CYS A 39 -50.16 -15.98 -22.47
C CYS A 39 -51.51 -15.22 -22.34
N THR A 40 -51.98 -14.38 -23.26
CA THR A 40 -51.55 -13.97 -24.63
C THR A 40 -51.86 -12.48 -24.87
N ALA A 41 -51.48 -11.89 -26.01
CA ALA A 41 -51.69 -10.47 -26.32
C ALA A 41 -53.05 -10.15 -27.00
N HIS A 42 -53.52 -8.91 -26.88
CA HIS A 42 -54.08 -8.10 -27.99
C HIS A 42 -54.35 -6.63 -27.58
N CYS A 43 -54.17 -5.71 -28.53
CA CYS A 43 -54.85 -4.41 -28.60
C CYS A 43 -55.85 -4.45 -29.77
N PRO A 44 -56.88 -3.57 -29.84
CA PRO A 44 -56.69 -2.31 -30.58
C PRO A 44 -57.54 -1.08 -30.18
N ALA A 45 -57.01 0.11 -30.53
CA ALA A 45 -57.68 1.27 -31.17
C ALA A 45 -58.95 1.98 -30.59
N ARG A 46 -58.72 3.24 -30.16
CA ARG A 46 -59.14 4.51 -30.84
C ARG A 46 -60.61 4.99 -30.82
N SER A 47 -60.85 6.02 -30.00
CA SER A 47 -61.68 7.23 -30.24
C SER A 47 -61.54 8.17 -29.02
N GLU A 48 -61.95 9.45 -28.97
CA GLU A 48 -61.90 10.63 -29.85
C GLU A 48 -62.60 11.78 -29.04
N MET A 49 -62.15 13.04 -29.12
CA MET A 49 -62.83 14.25 -28.57
C MET A 49 -63.04 14.36 -27.03
N ALA A 50 -63.17 15.54 -26.39
CA ALA A 50 -62.75 16.91 -26.75
C ALA A 50 -62.71 17.85 -25.51
N SER A 51 -62.05 19.01 -25.68
CA SER A 51 -62.28 20.31 -25.01
C SER A 51 -62.18 20.49 -23.47
N SER A 52 -61.31 21.44 -23.10
CA SER A 52 -61.57 22.62 -22.22
C SER A 52 -60.88 22.75 -20.84
N SER A 53 -60.66 24.03 -20.49
CA SER A 53 -60.39 24.64 -19.18
C SER A 53 -59.10 24.32 -18.37
N SER A 54 -58.21 25.32 -18.37
CA SER A 54 -57.57 25.95 -17.19
C SER A 54 -56.80 25.13 -16.13
N SER A 55 -55.48 25.36 -16.11
CA SER A 55 -54.64 25.64 -14.92
C SER A 55 -54.73 24.75 -13.66
N SER A 56 -53.69 23.96 -13.40
CA SER A 56 -52.91 24.03 -12.14
C SER A 56 -51.65 23.15 -12.20
N PHE A 57 -50.83 23.23 -11.14
CA PHE A 57 -49.58 22.48 -10.94
C PHE A 57 -49.73 20.96 -11.11
N SER A 58 -48.65 20.30 -11.57
CA SER A 58 -48.40 18.88 -11.27
C SER A 58 -46.89 18.55 -11.28
N PRO A 59 -46.44 17.48 -10.58
CA PRO A 59 -45.04 17.31 -10.18
C PRO A 59 -44.30 16.20 -10.92
N SER A 60 -42.99 16.09 -10.66
CA SER A 60 -42.12 15.01 -11.16
C SER A 60 -42.51 13.63 -10.61
N PRO A 61 -42.57 12.57 -11.45
CA PRO A 61 -42.68 11.19 -10.97
C PRO A 61 -41.31 10.65 -10.51
N THR A 62 -41.28 9.98 -9.36
CA THR A 62 -40.11 9.28 -8.83
C THR A 62 -40.04 7.83 -9.32
N LEU A 63 -38.83 7.31 -9.51
CA LEU A 63 -38.58 5.85 -9.59
C LEU A 63 -38.07 5.30 -8.23
N PRO A 64 -38.27 4.00 -7.94
CA PRO A 64 -38.22 3.47 -6.58
C PRO A 64 -36.81 3.16 -6.06
N THR A 65 -36.69 3.09 -4.74
CA THR A 65 -35.45 2.79 -4.01
C THR A 65 -35.45 1.36 -3.42
N LEU A 66 -34.27 0.74 -3.38
CA LEU A 66 -33.98 -0.48 -2.59
C LEU A 66 -32.62 -0.31 -1.89
N PRO A 67 -32.32 -1.10 -0.83
CA PRO A 67 -31.89 -0.49 0.43
C PRO A 67 -30.38 -0.32 0.61
N ARG A 68 -30.02 0.80 1.28
CA ARG A 68 -28.66 1.11 1.71
C ARG A 68 -28.42 0.69 3.16
N VAL A 69 -27.61 -0.34 3.39
CA VAL A 69 -27.17 -0.73 4.75
C VAL A 69 -26.37 0.42 5.36
N ARG A 70 -26.76 0.87 6.57
CA ARG A 70 -26.09 1.94 7.31
C ARG A 70 -25.07 1.35 8.29
N HIS A 71 -23.80 1.71 8.14
CA HIS A 71 -22.89 1.79 9.28
C HIS A 71 -22.87 3.24 9.78
N HIS A 72 -23.16 3.45 11.06
CA HIS A 72 -23.18 4.78 11.68
C HIS A 72 -21.81 5.15 12.26
N PHE A 73 -21.05 5.97 11.54
CA PHE A 73 -20.07 6.88 12.16
C PHE A 73 -20.64 8.30 12.13
N ARG A 74 -20.91 8.85 13.32
CA ARG A 74 -21.60 10.14 13.50
C ARG A 74 -20.59 11.25 13.78
N ALA A 75 -19.81 11.63 12.75
CA ALA A 75 -19.12 12.91 12.79
C ALA A 75 -20.16 14.05 12.80
N LYS A 76 -20.11 14.93 13.81
CA LYS A 76 -20.90 16.17 13.80
C LYS A 76 -20.13 17.23 13.01
N PRO A 77 -20.70 17.86 11.96
CA PRO A 77 -20.14 19.08 11.41
C PRO A 77 -20.41 20.24 12.38
N SER A 78 -19.40 20.61 13.17
CA SER A 78 -19.45 21.80 14.03
C SER A 78 -19.23 23.05 13.18
N ALA A 79 -20.31 23.58 12.59
CA ALA A 79 -20.29 24.84 11.85
C ALA A 79 -20.01 26.02 12.80
N LEU A 80 -18.73 26.35 12.99
CA LEU A 80 -18.29 27.50 13.77
C LEU A 80 -18.48 28.78 12.95
N SER A 81 -19.39 29.63 13.42
CA SER A 81 -19.63 30.96 12.84
C SER A 81 -18.36 31.81 12.87
N LEU A 82 -17.95 32.33 11.71
CA LEU A 82 -16.80 33.20 11.55
C LEU A 82 -17.12 34.61 12.06
N SER A 83 -16.86 34.87 13.34
CA SER A 83 -16.92 36.22 13.90
C SER A 83 -15.79 37.09 13.35
N ARG A 84 -16.11 38.34 12.96
CA ARG A 84 -15.22 39.28 12.23
C ARG A 84 -13.96 39.76 12.97
N ASN A 85 -13.68 39.28 14.19
CA ASN A 85 -12.67 39.85 15.08
C ASN A 85 -11.31 39.12 15.09
N ARG A 86 -11.04 38.19 14.16
CA ARG A 86 -9.77 37.39 14.17
C ARG A 86 -8.55 38.04 13.50
N ILE A 87 -8.68 39.21 12.87
CA ILE A 87 -7.57 39.88 12.15
C ILE A 87 -6.46 40.36 13.11
N ALA A 88 -6.75 40.57 14.39
CA ALA A 88 -5.83 41.17 15.36
C ALA A 88 -4.83 40.20 16.04
N ALA A 89 -4.69 38.95 15.59
CA ALA A 89 -4.14 37.86 16.41
C ALA A 89 -2.98 37.03 15.82
N CYS A 90 -2.30 37.48 14.76
CA CYS A 90 -1.09 36.78 14.25
C CYS A 90 0.20 37.16 15.00
N LEU A 91 0.16 38.15 15.91
CA LEU A 91 1.29 38.56 16.75
C LEU A 91 1.39 37.72 18.03
N GLY A 92 1.83 36.48 17.89
CA GLY A 92 2.31 35.71 19.04
C GLY A 92 3.63 36.27 19.57
N THR A 93 3.76 36.48 20.88
CA THR A 93 4.98 36.94 21.56
C THR A 93 6.02 35.81 21.67
N ALA A 94 6.45 35.29 20.52
CA ALA A 94 7.51 34.31 20.44
C ALA A 94 8.85 34.92 20.91
N SER A 95 9.56 34.21 21.77
CA SER A 95 10.98 34.48 22.03
C SER A 95 11.76 34.40 20.71
N SER A 96 12.61 35.38 20.43
CA SER A 96 13.44 35.41 19.21
C SER A 96 14.12 34.05 18.98
N PRO A 97 13.85 33.36 17.85
CA PRO A 97 14.39 32.03 17.63
C PRO A 97 15.91 32.10 17.46
N ALA A 98 16.63 31.10 17.96
CA ALA A 98 18.09 31.05 17.89
C ALA A 98 18.63 31.19 16.46
N HIS A 99 17.86 30.73 15.47
CA HIS A 99 18.11 30.89 14.05
C HIS A 99 16.78 31.13 13.31
N LEU A 100 16.77 32.09 12.37
CA LEU A 100 15.64 32.42 11.52
C LEU A 100 16.08 32.41 10.05
N LEU A 101 15.35 31.70 9.19
CA LEU A 101 15.44 31.80 7.75
C LEU A 101 14.40 32.80 7.24
N SER A 102 14.84 33.95 6.75
CA SER A 102 14.00 34.98 6.11
C SER A 102 14.22 35.10 4.61
N SER A 103 15.32 34.60 4.05
CA SER A 103 15.56 34.55 2.61
C SER A 103 16.57 33.46 2.21
N SER A 104 16.47 32.96 0.97
CA SER A 104 17.31 31.86 0.46
C SER A 104 18.83 32.15 0.49
N SER A 105 19.23 33.42 0.48
CA SER A 105 20.64 33.84 0.58
C SER A 105 21.36 33.32 1.83
N GLN A 106 20.64 33.09 2.93
CA GLN A 106 21.20 32.55 4.17
C GLN A 106 21.58 31.06 4.07
N LEU A 107 20.96 30.32 3.15
CA LEU A 107 21.19 28.88 2.96
C LEU A 107 22.56 28.56 2.36
N LYS A 108 23.21 29.54 1.71
CA LYS A 108 24.50 29.41 0.99
C LYS A 108 24.49 28.35 -0.12
N VAL A 109 23.31 27.95 -0.58
CA VAL A 109 23.11 27.06 -1.73
C VAL A 109 23.44 27.77 -3.04
N LYS A 110 23.96 27.02 -4.01
CA LYS A 110 24.01 27.48 -5.41
C LYS A 110 22.64 27.25 -6.07
N PRO A 111 22.18 28.14 -6.96
CA PRO A 111 21.04 27.86 -7.83
C PRO A 111 21.25 26.61 -8.69
N ALA A 112 20.16 25.93 -9.06
CA ALA A 112 20.22 24.76 -9.93
C ALA A 112 20.49 25.17 -11.39
N THR A 113 21.76 25.26 -11.77
CA THR A 113 22.22 25.66 -13.12
C THR A 113 22.86 24.53 -13.93
N SER A 114 23.03 23.35 -13.34
CA SER A 114 23.64 22.16 -13.94
C SER A 114 22.69 20.96 -13.86
N PHE A 115 22.52 20.24 -14.97
CA PHE A 115 21.71 19.02 -15.02
C PHE A 115 22.30 17.94 -14.11
N VAL A 116 21.41 17.12 -13.54
CA VAL A 116 21.79 15.86 -12.89
C VAL A 116 21.89 14.79 -13.97
N THR A 117 23.02 14.10 -14.04
CA THR A 117 23.23 12.98 -14.97
C THR A 117 23.26 11.66 -14.19
N ARG A 118 23.50 10.53 -14.87
CA ARG A 118 23.73 9.25 -14.21
C ARG A 118 24.95 8.51 -14.73
N ASP A 119 25.52 7.69 -13.86
CA ASP A 119 26.54 6.70 -14.16
C ASP A 119 26.11 5.34 -13.56
N GLY A 120 25.68 4.43 -14.42
CA GLY A 120 25.02 3.18 -14.04
C GLY A 120 23.83 3.44 -13.11
N SER A 121 23.88 2.87 -11.90
CA SER A 121 22.83 3.01 -10.87
C SER A 121 22.96 4.26 -9.97
N ARG A 122 23.86 5.20 -10.30
CA ARG A 122 24.16 6.40 -9.50
C ARG A 122 23.74 7.67 -10.23
N LEU A 123 23.13 8.61 -9.51
CA LEU A 123 23.03 10.00 -9.96
C LEU A 123 24.35 10.74 -9.73
N MET A 124 24.64 11.69 -10.61
CA MET A 124 25.87 12.48 -10.66
C MET A 124 25.52 13.96 -10.84
N LEU A 125 26.22 14.85 -10.13
CA LEU A 125 26.08 16.29 -10.27
C LEU A 125 27.47 16.94 -10.20
N GLU A 126 27.85 17.69 -11.24
CA GLU A 126 29.21 18.23 -11.39
C GLU A 126 30.28 17.13 -11.19
N ASP A 127 30.12 16.00 -11.90
CA ASP A 127 30.93 14.76 -11.86
C ASP A 127 31.11 14.11 -10.47
N ARG A 128 30.32 14.53 -9.47
CA ARG A 128 30.34 13.98 -8.12
C ARG A 128 29.10 13.11 -7.84
N PRO A 129 29.25 11.94 -7.19
CA PRO A 129 28.10 11.10 -6.81
C PRO A 129 27.13 11.85 -5.91
N TRP A 130 25.86 11.87 -6.33
CA TRP A 130 24.80 12.67 -5.75
C TRP A 130 23.58 11.80 -5.42
N VAL A 131 22.76 12.22 -4.45
CA VAL A 131 21.55 11.50 -4.01
C VAL A 131 20.42 12.52 -3.88
N ALA A 132 19.31 12.27 -4.57
CA ALA A 132 18.14 13.12 -4.55
C ALA A 132 17.34 12.88 -3.26
N VAL A 133 17.08 13.90 -2.44
CA VAL A 133 16.38 13.72 -1.16
C VAL A 133 15.51 14.93 -0.82
N GLY A 134 14.32 14.65 -0.28
CA GLY A 134 13.40 15.68 0.20
C GLY A 134 11.95 15.21 0.33
N PRO A 135 10.99 16.15 0.31
CA PRO A 135 9.56 15.85 0.35
C PRO A 135 8.96 15.59 -1.04
N ASN A 136 7.82 14.91 -1.05
CA ASN A 136 6.76 15.18 -2.00
C ASN A 136 6.01 16.45 -1.55
N ILE A 137 5.85 17.41 -2.46
CA ILE A 137 5.00 18.60 -2.29
C ILE A 137 4.06 18.64 -3.49
N TYR A 138 3.11 17.71 -3.54
CA TYR A 138 2.34 17.43 -4.76
C TYR A 138 1.58 18.62 -5.34
N TRP A 139 1.27 19.62 -4.51
CA TRP A 139 0.35 20.73 -4.77
C TRP A 139 0.98 21.97 -5.42
N LEU A 140 2.26 21.97 -5.82
CA LEU A 140 2.96 23.19 -6.25
C LEU A 140 2.44 23.85 -7.54
N GLY A 141 1.71 23.15 -8.41
CA GLY A 141 1.04 23.73 -9.58
C GLY A 141 -0.46 23.98 -9.36
N GLN A 142 -1.11 23.12 -8.57
CA GLN A 142 -2.53 23.22 -8.23
C GLN A 142 -2.81 22.59 -6.85
N ASP A 143 -3.58 23.24 -5.99
CA ASP A 143 -3.77 22.86 -4.59
C ASP A 143 -5.25 22.76 -4.17
N GLU A 144 -5.67 21.60 -3.68
CA GLU A 144 -7.00 21.34 -3.12
C GLU A 144 -7.18 21.81 -1.66
N ASN A 145 -6.08 22.08 -0.95
CA ASN A 145 -6.08 22.21 0.52
C ASN A 145 -6.40 23.65 1.01
N VAL A 146 -6.65 24.58 0.09
CA VAL A 146 -7.07 25.96 0.37
C VAL A 146 -8.35 26.31 -0.40
N GLN A 147 -8.91 27.50 -0.14
CA GLN A 147 -10.12 27.96 -0.83
C GLN A 147 -9.80 29.07 -1.84
N PRO A 148 -10.42 29.06 -3.04
CA PRO A 148 -11.33 28.03 -3.57
C PRO A 148 -10.61 26.70 -3.84
N ASN A 149 -11.28 25.56 -3.65
CA ASN A 149 -10.73 24.25 -4.03
C ASN A 149 -11.20 23.87 -5.46
N PRO A 150 -10.29 23.49 -6.39
CA PRO A 150 -8.84 23.64 -6.31
C PRO A 150 -8.42 25.10 -6.54
N ALA A 151 -7.24 25.48 -6.05
CA ALA A 151 -6.61 26.79 -6.24
C ALA A 151 -5.31 26.68 -7.05
N TRP A 152 -4.83 27.81 -7.56
CA TRP A 152 -3.40 27.99 -7.82
C TRP A 152 -2.71 28.39 -6.50
N PRO A 153 -1.56 27.78 -6.13
CA PRO A 153 -0.83 28.13 -4.92
C PRO A 153 -0.42 29.61 -4.88
N SER A 154 -0.55 30.26 -3.72
CA SER A 154 0.00 31.61 -3.56
C SER A 154 1.52 31.58 -3.50
N GLN A 155 2.17 32.53 -4.18
CA GLN A 155 3.63 32.66 -4.22
C GLN A 155 4.28 32.62 -2.82
N SER A 156 3.63 33.20 -1.81
CA SER A 156 4.06 33.15 -0.40
C SER A 156 4.21 31.73 0.15
N ARG A 157 3.27 30.83 -0.17
CA ARG A 157 3.24 29.43 0.30
C ARG A 157 4.25 28.57 -0.46
N VAL A 158 4.40 28.81 -1.76
CA VAL A 158 5.44 28.16 -2.58
C VAL A 158 6.83 28.53 -2.02
N LEU A 159 7.10 29.82 -1.77
CA LEU A 159 8.37 30.26 -1.20
C LEU A 159 8.62 29.72 0.20
N GLU A 160 7.60 29.67 1.07
CA GLU A 160 7.74 29.05 2.40
C GLU A 160 8.02 27.55 2.29
N ALA A 161 7.31 26.81 1.43
CA ALA A 161 7.52 25.37 1.25
C ALA A 161 8.93 25.03 0.74
N MET A 162 9.45 25.81 -0.21
CA MET A 162 10.85 25.71 -0.67
C MET A 162 11.85 26.00 0.47
N ALA A 163 11.59 27.05 1.26
CA ALA A 163 12.42 27.42 2.41
C ALA A 163 12.43 26.36 3.52
N ILE A 164 11.29 25.72 3.79
CA ILE A 164 11.17 24.60 4.72
C ILE A 164 11.93 23.37 4.18
N ALA A 165 11.71 22.99 2.91
CA ALA A 165 12.37 21.83 2.32
C ALA A 165 13.91 21.97 2.38
N ALA A 166 14.45 23.10 1.94
CA ALA A 166 15.88 23.38 2.01
C ALA A 166 16.40 23.47 3.47
N THR A 167 15.59 23.98 4.41
CA THR A 167 15.92 23.99 5.84
C THR A 167 16.05 22.59 6.41
N MET A 168 15.16 21.67 6.03
CA MET A 168 15.23 20.25 6.38
C MET A 168 16.38 19.51 5.70
N GLY A 169 17.19 20.16 4.85
CA GLY A 169 18.32 19.56 4.16
C GLY A 169 17.95 18.84 2.86
N ALA A 170 16.75 19.07 2.33
CA ALA A 170 16.38 18.60 1.00
C ALA A 170 17.23 19.26 -0.09
N ASN A 171 17.43 18.54 -1.18
CA ASN A 171 18.01 19.06 -2.43
C ASN A 171 17.06 18.87 -3.63
N THR A 172 15.96 18.15 -3.45
CA THR A 172 14.98 17.81 -4.49
C THR A 172 13.58 17.76 -3.90
N ILE A 173 12.57 18.10 -4.70
CA ILE A 173 11.15 17.91 -4.42
C ILE A 173 10.53 17.06 -5.54
N ARG A 174 9.64 16.12 -5.19
CA ARG A 174 8.72 15.50 -6.17
C ARG A 174 7.37 16.20 -6.10
N SER A 175 6.77 16.54 -7.24
CA SER A 175 5.53 17.33 -7.26
C SER A 175 4.62 17.01 -8.45
N THR A 176 3.56 16.23 -8.19
CA THR A 176 2.58 15.76 -9.18
C THR A 176 1.94 16.89 -9.99
N THR A 177 1.42 17.96 -9.37
CA THR A 177 0.67 19.00 -10.09
C THR A 177 1.50 19.98 -10.93
N LEU A 178 2.83 19.83 -10.96
CA LEU A 178 3.67 20.53 -11.95
C LEU A 178 3.65 19.82 -13.32
N GLY A 179 3.20 18.57 -13.38
CA GLY A 179 3.09 17.77 -14.61
C GLY A 179 1.71 17.22 -14.87
N VAL A 180 0.94 16.83 -13.84
CA VAL A 180 -0.46 16.42 -13.98
C VAL A 180 -1.38 17.60 -13.67
N SER A 181 -1.97 18.17 -14.70
CA SER A 181 -2.84 19.35 -14.58
C SER A 181 -3.85 19.39 -15.72
N VAL A 182 -4.87 18.53 -15.65
CA VAL A 182 -5.85 18.29 -16.73
C VAL A 182 -7.30 18.18 -16.24
N GLY A 183 -8.26 18.71 -17.01
CA GLY A 183 -9.69 18.43 -16.86
C GLY A 183 -10.49 19.33 -15.89
N ASN A 184 -9.91 20.40 -15.32
CA ASN A 184 -10.66 21.40 -14.55
C ASN A 184 -10.26 22.84 -14.95
N SER A 185 -11.05 23.85 -14.57
CA SER A 185 -10.86 25.24 -15.04
C SER A 185 -9.55 25.92 -14.61
N ARG A 186 -8.79 25.34 -13.66
CA ARG A 186 -7.46 25.79 -13.24
C ARG A 186 -6.32 24.86 -13.69
N SER A 187 -6.65 23.82 -14.45
CA SER A 187 -5.67 22.92 -15.10
C SER A 187 -4.88 23.64 -16.18
N VAL A 188 -3.70 23.11 -16.53
CA VAL A 188 -2.95 23.49 -17.75
C VAL A 188 -3.76 23.16 -19.00
N GLU A 189 -4.48 22.03 -19.03
CA GLU A 189 -5.45 21.70 -20.07
C GLU A 189 -6.85 21.46 -19.46
N PRO A 190 -7.70 22.51 -19.31
CA PRO A 190 -9.05 22.36 -18.76
C PRO A 190 -9.97 21.46 -19.58
N SER A 191 -9.78 21.45 -20.91
CA SER A 191 -10.52 20.64 -21.86
C SER A 191 -9.63 20.34 -23.06
N LEU A 192 -9.76 19.15 -23.64
CA LEU A 192 -8.92 18.64 -24.74
C LEU A 192 -8.57 19.71 -25.80
N GLY A 193 -7.28 19.90 -26.04
CA GLY A 193 -6.71 20.85 -27.00
C GLY A 193 -6.78 22.32 -26.58
N THR A 194 -7.26 22.63 -25.37
CA THR A 194 -7.43 24.00 -24.85
C THR A 194 -6.49 24.20 -23.66
N PHE A 195 -5.49 25.07 -23.82
CA PHE A 195 -4.46 25.31 -22.80
C PHE A 195 -4.67 26.63 -22.03
N ASN A 196 -4.22 26.67 -20.78
CA ASN A 196 -4.42 27.79 -19.85
C ASN A 196 -3.07 28.37 -19.38
N GLU A 197 -2.71 29.53 -19.92
CA GLU A 197 -1.46 30.23 -19.62
C GLU A 197 -1.29 30.55 -18.13
N THR A 198 -2.35 30.92 -17.40
CA THR A 198 -2.24 31.25 -15.96
C THR A 198 -1.91 30.02 -15.09
N ALA A 199 -2.26 28.82 -15.54
CA ALA A 199 -1.80 27.58 -14.91
C ALA A 199 -0.31 27.32 -15.20
N LEU A 200 0.17 27.65 -16.40
CA LEU A 200 1.60 27.59 -16.77
C LEU A 200 2.42 28.64 -16.00
N GLU A 201 1.94 29.88 -15.87
CA GLU A 201 2.57 30.93 -15.05
C GLU A 201 2.71 30.55 -13.56
N THR A 202 1.77 29.75 -13.05
CA THR A 202 1.83 29.21 -11.68
C THR A 202 2.96 28.18 -11.54
N ILE A 203 3.10 27.29 -12.54
CA ILE A 203 4.15 26.27 -12.61
C ILE A 203 5.53 26.92 -12.81
N ASP A 204 5.64 27.92 -13.69
CA ASP A 204 6.82 28.76 -13.90
C ASP A 204 7.36 29.35 -12.58
N PHE A 205 6.45 29.85 -11.74
CA PHE A 205 6.83 30.40 -10.44
C PHE A 205 7.40 29.33 -9.51
N ALA A 206 6.82 28.12 -9.51
CA ALA A 206 7.35 27.00 -8.72
C ALA A 206 8.74 26.53 -9.20
N LEU A 207 8.99 26.50 -10.51
CA LEU A 207 10.33 26.24 -11.08
C LEU A 207 11.33 27.32 -10.66
N SER A 208 10.98 28.60 -10.83
CA SER A 208 11.82 29.74 -10.45
C SER A 208 12.12 29.73 -8.93
N ALA A 209 11.14 29.43 -8.10
CA ALA A 209 11.31 29.30 -6.66
C ALA A 209 12.25 28.12 -6.30
N ALA A 210 12.05 26.93 -6.87
CA ALA A 210 12.94 25.79 -6.64
C ALA A 210 14.41 26.13 -6.97
N ARG A 211 14.64 26.77 -8.12
CA ARG A 211 15.96 27.26 -8.55
C ARG A 211 16.58 28.23 -7.54
N ILE A 212 15.82 29.20 -7.04
CA ILE A 212 16.27 30.21 -6.06
C ILE A 212 16.65 29.59 -4.71
N TYR A 213 16.06 28.46 -4.34
CA TYR A 213 16.39 27.68 -3.13
C TYR A 213 17.40 26.54 -3.39
N GLY A 214 17.99 26.45 -4.59
CA GLY A 214 18.96 25.42 -4.97
C GLY A 214 18.37 24.00 -5.06
N LEU A 215 17.04 23.89 -5.03
CA LEU A 215 16.28 22.65 -5.10
C LEU A 215 16.06 22.23 -6.56
N ARG A 216 15.89 20.93 -6.78
CA ARG A 216 15.48 20.37 -8.07
C ARG A 216 14.10 19.71 -8.01
N LEU A 217 13.51 19.45 -9.17
CA LEU A 217 12.14 18.95 -9.31
C LEU A 217 12.09 17.58 -10.01
N ILE A 218 11.29 16.67 -9.47
CA ILE A 218 10.79 15.47 -10.15
C ILE A 218 9.31 15.69 -10.47
N ILE A 219 8.95 15.50 -11.75
CA ILE A 219 7.65 15.90 -12.29
C ILE A 219 6.97 14.70 -12.96
N PRO A 220 5.99 14.05 -12.30
CA PRO A 220 5.07 13.08 -12.92
C PRO A 220 4.17 13.74 -13.98
N LEU A 221 4.12 13.18 -15.18
CA LEU A 221 3.40 13.77 -16.33
C LEU A 221 1.93 13.33 -16.48
N ILE A 222 1.55 12.22 -15.84
CA ILE A 222 0.14 11.79 -15.70
C ILE A 222 -0.07 11.18 -14.31
N ASP A 223 -1.32 11.00 -13.89
CA ASP A 223 -1.67 10.24 -12.68
C ASP A 223 -2.51 9.02 -13.06
N GLN A 224 -2.28 7.89 -12.40
CA GLN A 224 -3.09 6.69 -12.56
C GLN A 224 -4.54 6.90 -12.04
N TYR A 225 -4.73 7.82 -11.11
CA TYR A 225 -5.98 8.03 -10.37
C TYR A 225 -6.86 9.16 -10.93
N ASP A 226 -8.01 9.37 -10.29
CA ASP A 226 -9.06 10.32 -10.70
C ASP A 226 -9.20 11.46 -9.68
N TYR A 227 -8.09 12.18 -9.44
CA TYR A 227 -8.03 13.28 -8.47
C TYR A 227 -8.40 14.64 -9.08
N TYR A 228 -8.43 15.68 -8.25
CA TYR A 228 -8.82 17.05 -8.66
C TYR A 228 -8.00 17.57 -9.84
N HIS A 229 -6.69 17.27 -9.87
CA HIS A 229 -5.74 17.63 -10.94
C HIS A 229 -5.84 16.76 -12.20
N GLY A 230 -6.71 15.75 -12.20
CA GLY A 230 -6.92 14.81 -13.30
C GLY A 230 -5.90 13.66 -13.35
N GLY A 231 -5.89 12.95 -14.47
CA GLY A 231 -5.09 11.74 -14.69
C GLY A 231 -5.54 10.99 -15.95
N ILE A 232 -5.14 9.73 -16.09
CA ILE A 232 -5.58 8.81 -17.17
C ILE A 232 -7.12 8.84 -17.36
N PRO A 233 -7.96 8.84 -16.29
CA PRO A 233 -9.42 8.98 -16.41
C PRO A 233 -9.90 10.23 -17.18
N THR A 234 -9.16 11.34 -17.17
CA THR A 234 -9.55 12.57 -17.90
C THR A 234 -9.43 12.40 -19.41
N PHE A 235 -8.30 11.89 -19.90
CA PHE A 235 -8.10 11.64 -21.34
C PHE A 235 -9.13 10.63 -21.90
N LEU A 236 -9.45 9.61 -21.11
CA LEU A 236 -10.51 8.64 -21.45
C LEU A 236 -11.89 9.30 -21.51
N ARG A 237 -12.25 10.17 -20.56
CA ARG A 237 -13.51 10.94 -20.59
C ARG A 237 -13.61 11.84 -21.82
N TRP A 238 -12.54 12.53 -22.21
CA TRP A 238 -12.54 13.39 -23.40
C TRP A 238 -12.80 12.61 -24.70
N ARG A 239 -12.48 11.31 -24.73
CA ARG A 239 -12.83 10.40 -25.84
C ARG A 239 -14.11 9.58 -25.60
N ASN A 240 -14.93 9.93 -24.61
CA ASN A 240 -16.18 9.27 -24.20
C ASN A 240 -16.02 7.78 -23.77
N LEU A 241 -14.83 7.40 -23.29
CA LEU A 241 -14.49 6.04 -22.86
C LEU A 241 -14.79 5.83 -21.36
N SER A 242 -14.83 4.57 -20.93
CA SER A 242 -15.14 4.24 -19.53
C SER A 242 -13.92 4.47 -18.64
N ALA A 243 -14.00 5.51 -17.81
CA ALA A 243 -12.89 6.01 -17.00
C ALA A 243 -13.00 5.67 -15.50
N THR A 244 -14.11 5.07 -15.05
CA THR A 244 -14.45 4.95 -13.62
C THR A 244 -14.58 3.50 -13.15
N ASN A 245 -13.98 3.21 -11.99
CA ASN A 245 -14.02 1.88 -11.38
C ASN A 245 -15.46 1.44 -11.04
N PRO A 246 -15.82 0.15 -11.24
CA PRO A 246 -14.98 -0.97 -11.67
C PRO A 246 -15.02 -1.23 -13.19
N LYS A 247 -15.43 -0.25 -14.00
CA LYS A 247 -15.55 -0.37 -15.47
C LYS A 247 -14.43 0.29 -16.25
N ALA A 248 -13.44 0.87 -15.56
CA ALA A 248 -12.33 1.57 -16.15
C ALA A 248 -11.56 0.64 -17.11
N ASP A 249 -11.38 1.10 -18.35
CA ASP A 249 -10.50 0.46 -19.33
C ASP A 249 -9.39 1.43 -19.71
N PHE A 250 -8.17 1.09 -19.30
CA PHE A 250 -6.98 1.88 -19.55
C PHE A 250 -6.21 1.41 -20.79
N ALA A 251 -6.64 0.32 -21.47
CA ALA A 251 -5.99 -0.15 -22.69
C ALA A 251 -5.92 0.92 -23.79
N PRO A 252 -6.94 1.78 -24.01
CA PRO A 252 -6.83 2.87 -24.98
C PRO A 252 -5.76 3.92 -24.63
N PHE A 253 -5.48 4.19 -23.35
CA PHE A 253 -4.40 5.10 -22.95
C PHE A 253 -3.01 4.49 -23.19
N TYR A 254 -2.92 3.15 -23.09
CA TYR A 254 -1.68 2.39 -23.29
C TYR A 254 -1.42 1.95 -24.75
N ASP A 255 -2.43 2.02 -25.62
CA ASP A 255 -2.28 1.84 -27.07
C ASP A 255 -1.66 3.10 -27.71
N THR A 256 -0.41 3.00 -28.16
CA THR A 256 0.33 4.10 -28.78
C THR A 256 -0.18 4.52 -30.16
N THR A 257 -1.13 3.80 -30.74
CA THR A 257 -1.82 4.18 -31.99
C THR A 257 -3.15 4.90 -31.74
N SER A 258 -3.59 5.02 -30.48
CA SER A 258 -4.90 5.56 -30.13
C SER A 258 -4.94 7.09 -30.13
N GLN A 259 -6.15 7.63 -30.21
CA GLN A 259 -6.40 9.06 -30.00
C GLN A 259 -6.11 9.48 -28.55
N VAL A 260 -6.36 8.61 -27.57
CA VAL A 260 -6.13 8.90 -26.13
C VAL A 260 -4.63 9.08 -25.85
N TYR A 261 -3.79 8.24 -26.46
CA TYR A 261 -2.33 8.39 -26.39
C TYR A 261 -1.86 9.64 -27.13
N SER A 262 -2.43 9.91 -28.31
CA SER A 262 -2.11 11.11 -29.11
C SER A 262 -2.42 12.41 -28.35
N ASP A 263 -3.53 12.45 -27.62
CA ASP A 263 -3.91 13.59 -26.78
C ASP A 263 -2.92 13.79 -25.61
N PHE A 264 -2.52 12.71 -24.94
CA PHE A 264 -1.52 12.76 -23.88
C PHE A 264 -0.13 13.18 -24.40
N ALA A 265 0.27 12.70 -25.58
CA ALA A 265 1.49 13.12 -26.24
C ALA A 265 1.47 14.61 -26.62
N LEU A 266 0.32 15.15 -27.05
CA LEU A 266 0.13 16.58 -27.28
C LEU A 266 0.24 17.38 -25.97
N TYR A 267 -0.44 16.97 -24.91
CA TYR A 267 -0.35 17.60 -23.59
C TYR A 267 1.10 17.69 -23.08
N VAL A 268 1.84 16.58 -23.11
CA VAL A 268 3.27 16.53 -22.72
C VAL A 268 4.11 17.42 -23.62
N THR A 269 3.86 17.45 -24.93
CA THR A 269 4.57 18.31 -25.87
C THR A 269 4.35 19.79 -25.55
N THR A 270 3.11 20.22 -25.31
CA THR A 270 2.79 21.61 -24.94
C THR A 270 3.45 22.01 -23.62
N LEU A 271 3.30 21.19 -22.57
CA LEU A 271 3.85 21.47 -21.24
C LEU A 271 5.38 21.61 -21.25
N LEU A 272 6.09 20.70 -21.95
CA LEU A 272 7.55 20.71 -22.01
C LEU A 272 8.11 21.80 -22.95
N SER A 273 7.31 22.27 -23.92
CA SER A 273 7.70 23.30 -24.89
C SER A 273 7.32 24.72 -24.49
N HIS A 274 6.43 24.90 -23.49
CA HIS A 274 6.13 26.20 -22.89
C HIS A 274 7.43 26.90 -22.45
N ARG A 275 7.62 28.16 -22.83
CA ARG A 275 8.80 28.96 -22.45
C ARG A 275 8.42 29.97 -21.37
N SER A 276 9.06 29.86 -20.22
CA SER A 276 8.70 30.66 -19.06
C SER A 276 8.99 32.15 -19.23
N ASN A 277 8.00 32.98 -18.90
CA ASN A 277 8.16 34.44 -18.80
C ASN A 277 9.02 34.89 -17.59
N LEU A 278 9.40 33.96 -16.69
CA LEU A 278 10.24 34.21 -15.52
C LEU A 278 11.69 33.75 -15.73
N THR A 279 11.91 32.54 -16.28
CA THR A 279 13.27 31.99 -16.48
C THR A 279 13.80 32.13 -17.91
N ASN A 280 12.96 32.47 -18.89
CA ASN A 280 13.22 32.47 -20.33
C ASN A 280 13.66 31.10 -20.90
N LEU A 281 13.42 30.02 -20.17
CA LEU A 281 13.70 28.64 -20.57
C LEU A 281 12.39 27.87 -20.72
N THR A 282 12.40 26.80 -21.52
CA THR A 282 11.31 25.82 -21.43
C THR A 282 11.49 24.86 -20.26
N MET A 283 10.42 24.17 -19.85
CA MET A 283 10.54 23.12 -18.82
C MET A 283 11.50 21.99 -19.25
N ALA A 284 11.62 21.73 -20.56
CA ALA A 284 12.61 20.81 -21.12
C ALA A 284 14.07 21.32 -21.11
N GLU A 285 14.27 22.64 -21.14
CA GLU A 285 15.59 23.28 -21.11
C GLU A 285 16.09 23.58 -19.68
N ASP A 286 15.24 23.47 -18.66
CA ASP A 286 15.55 23.98 -17.32
C ASP A 286 16.28 22.94 -16.42
N PRO A 287 17.57 23.14 -16.04
CA PRO A 287 18.33 22.24 -15.18
C PRO A 287 17.86 22.21 -13.70
N THR A 288 16.81 22.94 -13.36
CA THR A 288 16.04 22.79 -12.11
C THR A 288 15.21 21.50 -12.15
N VAL A 289 14.80 21.02 -13.33
CA VAL A 289 14.17 19.70 -13.48
C VAL A 289 15.27 18.63 -13.42
N LEU A 290 15.16 17.71 -12.45
CA LEU A 290 16.00 16.53 -12.35
C LEU A 290 15.54 15.48 -13.37
N ALA A 291 14.24 15.17 -13.31
CA ALA A 291 13.63 14.15 -14.15
C ALA A 291 12.15 14.42 -14.39
N PHE A 292 11.69 13.96 -15.55
CA PHE A 292 10.29 13.69 -15.80
C PHE A 292 9.99 12.24 -15.44
N GLU A 293 8.82 11.99 -14.86
CA GLU A 293 8.34 10.68 -14.46
C GLU A 293 7.13 10.33 -15.33
N THR A 294 7.14 9.16 -15.99
CA THR A 294 6.16 8.85 -17.06
C THR A 294 4.71 8.81 -16.57
N GLY A 295 4.49 8.66 -15.26
CA GLY A 295 3.23 8.88 -14.58
C GLY A 295 3.36 8.61 -13.07
N ASN A 296 2.32 8.93 -12.30
CA ASN A 296 2.23 8.57 -10.89
C ASN A 296 1.53 7.22 -10.73
N GLU A 297 2.18 6.27 -10.04
CA GLU A 297 1.64 4.94 -9.69
C GLU A 297 1.02 4.13 -10.85
N LEU A 298 1.63 4.14 -12.04
CA LEU A 298 1.10 3.41 -13.20
C LEU A 298 1.04 1.91 -12.93
N GLY A 299 -0.12 1.29 -13.24
CA GLY A 299 -0.47 -0.06 -12.79
C GLY A 299 -1.33 -0.09 -11.51
N GLY A 300 -1.50 1.05 -10.85
CA GLY A 300 -2.23 1.22 -9.59
C GLY A 300 -1.48 0.64 -8.38
N TRP A 301 -2.02 0.83 -7.18
CA TRP A 301 -1.43 0.31 -5.95
C TRP A 301 -1.03 -1.18 -6.06
N GLY A 302 0.27 -1.45 -5.86
CA GLY A 302 0.86 -2.78 -6.00
C GLY A 302 1.21 -3.21 -7.43
N GLY A 303 1.03 -2.35 -8.43
CA GLY A 303 1.56 -2.49 -9.81
C GLY A 303 0.94 -3.58 -10.68
N ASN A 304 -0.20 -4.17 -10.28
CA ASN A 304 -0.77 -5.37 -10.92
C ASN A 304 -2.18 -5.17 -11.53
N ASN A 305 -2.78 -3.98 -11.44
CA ASN A 305 -4.15 -3.79 -11.94
C ASN A 305 -4.16 -3.55 -13.46
N TYR A 306 -3.34 -2.60 -13.92
CA TYR A 306 -3.22 -2.22 -15.34
C TYR A 306 -1.78 -1.75 -15.66
N PRO A 307 -0.76 -2.62 -15.51
CA PRO A 307 0.64 -2.23 -15.67
C PRO A 307 0.93 -1.69 -17.08
N PRO A 308 1.72 -0.61 -17.22
CA PRO A 308 2.02 -0.01 -18.52
C PRO A 308 2.82 -0.98 -19.41
N PRO A 309 2.42 -1.19 -20.68
CA PRO A 309 3.20 -1.98 -21.62
C PRO A 309 4.58 -1.34 -21.88
N SER A 310 5.61 -2.16 -22.05
CA SER A 310 6.97 -1.66 -22.29
C SER A 310 7.10 -0.87 -23.59
N GLU A 311 6.25 -1.14 -24.58
CA GLU A 311 6.14 -0.35 -25.81
C GLU A 311 5.63 1.07 -25.53
N TRP A 312 4.57 1.21 -24.73
CA TRP A 312 4.07 2.50 -24.26
C TRP A 312 5.13 3.27 -23.47
N THR A 313 5.75 2.63 -22.47
CA THR A 313 6.80 3.25 -21.64
C THR A 313 8.00 3.69 -22.49
N THR A 314 8.37 2.90 -23.52
CA THR A 314 9.42 3.28 -24.49
C THR A 314 8.99 4.46 -25.36
N SER A 315 7.74 4.50 -25.81
CA SER A 315 7.20 5.55 -26.68
C SER A 315 7.17 6.91 -25.96
N ILE A 316 6.63 6.96 -24.73
CA ILE A 316 6.60 8.20 -23.94
C ILE A 316 8.01 8.62 -23.48
N ALA A 317 8.88 7.68 -23.11
CA ALA A 317 10.27 8.00 -22.77
C ALA A 317 11.04 8.58 -23.97
N LYS A 318 10.78 8.09 -25.19
CA LYS A 318 11.33 8.67 -26.43
C LYS A 318 10.80 10.07 -26.72
N LEU A 319 9.51 10.33 -26.51
CA LEU A 319 8.95 11.68 -26.61
C LEU A 319 9.66 12.63 -25.64
N ILE A 320 9.74 12.27 -24.36
CA ILE A 320 10.43 13.08 -23.33
C ILE A 320 11.89 13.32 -23.73
N LYS A 321 12.64 12.29 -24.17
CA LYS A 321 14.03 12.44 -24.60
C LYS A 321 14.21 13.28 -25.87
N SER A 322 13.21 13.33 -26.76
CA SER A 322 13.25 14.18 -27.96
C SER A 322 13.02 15.67 -27.63
N LEU A 323 12.24 15.96 -26.58
CA LEU A 323 11.97 17.32 -26.10
C LEU A 323 13.07 17.81 -25.13
N ALA A 324 13.46 16.96 -24.19
CA ALA A 324 14.33 17.26 -23.05
C ALA A 324 15.55 16.30 -23.00
N PRO A 325 16.46 16.33 -23.99
CA PRO A 325 17.52 15.33 -24.12
C PRO A 325 18.51 15.26 -22.94
N ASN A 326 18.69 16.37 -22.22
CA ASN A 326 19.58 16.46 -21.05
C ASN A 326 18.92 16.04 -19.73
N THR A 327 17.60 15.90 -19.70
CA THR A 327 16.81 15.62 -18.49
C THR A 327 16.61 14.11 -18.32
N LEU A 328 16.65 13.60 -17.09
CA LEU A 328 16.50 12.17 -16.82
C LEU A 328 15.04 11.72 -16.94
N VAL A 329 14.82 10.44 -17.23
CA VAL A 329 13.47 9.84 -17.27
C VAL A 329 13.32 8.77 -16.19
N ILE A 330 12.27 8.89 -15.38
CA ILE A 330 11.82 7.89 -14.41
C ILE A 330 10.66 7.09 -15.01
N ASP A 331 10.73 5.76 -14.97
CA ASP A 331 9.55 4.91 -15.17
C ASP A 331 8.59 5.07 -13.98
N GLY A 332 7.42 5.63 -14.24
CA GLY A 332 6.34 5.92 -13.29
C GLY A 332 5.48 4.72 -12.87
N SER A 333 5.89 3.50 -13.23
CA SER A 333 5.24 2.27 -12.78
C SER A 333 5.27 2.13 -11.25
N TYR A 334 4.20 1.61 -10.65
CA TYR A 334 4.21 1.23 -9.24
C TYR A 334 5.18 0.04 -9.05
N GLY A 335 6.37 0.35 -8.54
CA GLY A 335 7.42 -0.61 -8.22
C GLY A 335 8.31 -0.98 -9.41
N VAL A 336 9.49 -1.55 -9.12
CA VAL A 336 10.51 -1.85 -10.12
C VAL A 336 10.17 -3.12 -10.91
N HIS A 337 9.79 -2.95 -12.18
CA HIS A 337 9.51 -4.06 -13.10
C HIS A 337 10.73 -4.44 -13.94
N LYS A 338 10.89 -5.74 -14.25
CA LYS A 338 12.03 -6.25 -15.03
C LYS A 338 12.10 -5.67 -16.45
N ALA A 339 10.96 -5.46 -17.10
CA ALA A 339 10.92 -5.02 -18.49
C ALA A 339 11.39 -3.56 -18.67
N SER A 340 11.16 -2.72 -17.67
CA SER A 340 11.65 -1.33 -17.62
C SER A 340 13.17 -1.23 -17.59
N LEU A 341 13.86 -2.24 -17.04
CA LEU A 341 15.32 -2.31 -17.00
C LEU A 341 15.95 -2.40 -18.40
N SER A 342 15.21 -2.93 -19.39
CA SER A 342 15.65 -3.04 -20.79
C SER A 342 15.30 -1.83 -21.68
N ILE A 343 14.54 -0.85 -21.19
CA ILE A 343 14.22 0.37 -21.96
C ILE A 343 15.41 1.33 -21.86
N ASN A 344 16.03 1.71 -22.97
CA ASN A 344 17.27 2.50 -22.95
C ASN A 344 17.05 3.95 -22.48
N GLU A 345 15.91 4.52 -22.87
CA GLU A 345 15.51 5.91 -22.64
C GLU A 345 15.08 6.16 -21.19
N VAL A 346 14.77 5.12 -20.42
CA VAL A 346 14.52 5.17 -18.97
C VAL A 346 15.85 5.16 -18.22
N ASP A 347 16.08 6.19 -17.40
CA ASP A 347 17.32 6.35 -16.62
C ASP A 347 17.18 5.80 -15.19
N ILE A 348 15.98 5.97 -14.64
CA ILE A 348 15.64 5.72 -13.24
C ILE A 348 14.39 4.84 -13.19
N VAL A 349 14.31 3.96 -12.19
CA VAL A 349 13.09 3.22 -11.82
C VAL A 349 12.74 3.53 -10.37
N SER A 350 11.45 3.58 -10.04
CA SER A 350 10.96 3.94 -8.70
C SER A 350 10.21 2.81 -7.98
N ASP A 351 9.96 3.00 -6.69
CA ASP A 351 9.03 2.20 -5.87
C ASP A 351 8.46 3.07 -4.74
N HIS A 352 7.26 2.75 -4.27
CA HIS A 352 6.53 3.48 -3.22
C HIS A 352 6.31 2.58 -2.00
N ALA A 353 6.67 3.06 -0.80
CA ALA A 353 6.71 2.23 0.42
C ALA A 353 5.54 2.52 1.38
N TYR A 354 4.34 2.08 1.00
CA TYR A 354 3.14 2.12 1.84
C TYR A 354 2.60 0.70 2.14
N PRO A 355 2.80 0.16 3.36
CA PRO A 355 3.58 0.70 4.47
C PRO A 355 5.11 0.53 4.26
N PRO A 356 5.96 1.12 5.13
CA PRO A 356 7.41 1.18 4.90
C PRO A 356 8.10 -0.17 5.21
N TYR A 357 7.97 -1.14 4.30
CA TYR A 357 8.67 -2.42 4.38
C TYR A 357 10.10 -2.30 3.84
N SER A 358 11.08 -2.20 4.72
CA SER A 358 12.50 -2.12 4.34
C SER A 358 13.00 -3.31 3.49
N TYR A 359 12.32 -4.47 3.57
CA TYR A 359 12.59 -5.63 2.71
C TYR A 359 12.21 -5.37 1.24
N ASN A 360 11.04 -4.77 0.99
CA ASN A 360 10.58 -4.46 -0.37
C ASN A 360 11.51 -3.43 -1.02
N VAL A 361 11.85 -2.36 -0.30
CA VAL A 361 12.79 -1.33 -0.79
C VAL A 361 14.17 -1.92 -1.10
N ARG A 362 14.71 -2.82 -0.25
CA ARG A 362 15.97 -3.55 -0.55
C ARG A 362 15.86 -4.43 -1.80
N LYS A 363 14.71 -5.08 -2.03
CA LYS A 363 14.45 -5.92 -3.21
C LYS A 363 14.38 -5.08 -4.48
N ALA A 364 13.62 -3.98 -4.46
CA ALA A 364 13.48 -3.04 -5.57
C ALA A 364 14.83 -2.39 -5.95
N ALA A 365 15.56 -1.87 -4.96
CA ALA A 365 16.89 -1.29 -5.13
C ALA A 365 17.90 -2.29 -5.73
N SER A 366 17.88 -3.55 -5.27
CA SER A 366 18.77 -4.59 -5.80
C SER A 366 18.40 -5.00 -7.23
N LEU A 367 17.11 -5.00 -7.58
CA LEU A 367 16.64 -5.29 -8.93
C LEU A 367 17.02 -4.17 -9.90
N ALA A 368 16.79 -2.90 -9.54
CA ALA A 368 17.20 -1.74 -10.31
C ALA A 368 18.72 -1.71 -10.58
N HIS A 369 19.51 -1.93 -9.53
CA HIS A 369 20.96 -2.04 -9.62
C HIS A 369 21.42 -3.19 -10.54
N SER A 370 20.74 -4.35 -10.50
CA SER A 370 21.05 -5.47 -11.41
C SER A 370 20.76 -5.17 -12.90
N GLY A 371 19.88 -4.20 -13.18
CA GLY A 371 19.63 -3.67 -14.53
C GLY A 371 20.46 -2.43 -14.89
N GLY A 372 21.41 -2.01 -14.04
CA GLY A 372 22.20 -0.79 -14.26
C GLY A 372 21.39 0.52 -14.25
N LYS A 373 20.17 0.50 -13.67
CA LYS A 373 19.31 1.68 -13.53
C LYS A 373 19.53 2.35 -12.17
N ALA A 374 19.36 3.66 -12.12
CA ALA A 374 19.25 4.36 -10.84
C ALA A 374 17.91 4.03 -10.16
N PHE A 375 17.88 4.00 -8.83
CA PHE A 375 16.68 3.69 -8.04
C PHE A 375 16.27 4.87 -7.16
N ILE A 376 15.01 5.26 -7.21
CA ILE A 376 14.43 6.27 -6.31
C ILE A 376 13.28 5.65 -5.50
N LEU A 377 13.36 5.74 -4.18
CA LEU A 377 12.20 5.57 -3.31
C LEU A 377 11.35 6.84 -3.43
N GLY A 378 10.34 6.80 -4.32
CA GLY A 378 9.57 7.97 -4.77
C GLY A 378 8.58 8.51 -3.74
N GLU A 379 8.07 7.61 -2.89
CA GLU A 379 7.22 7.93 -1.75
C GLU A 379 7.45 6.94 -0.61
N PHE A 380 7.33 7.41 0.64
CA PHE A 380 7.21 6.55 1.83
C PHE A 380 6.48 7.23 2.99
N ASP A 381 5.78 6.42 3.79
CA ASP A 381 5.19 6.82 5.06
C ASP A 381 6.26 7.07 6.14
N TRP A 382 6.16 8.23 6.81
CA TRP A 382 7.00 8.63 7.93
C TRP A 382 6.30 8.60 9.29
N THR A 383 4.97 8.40 9.32
CA THR A 383 4.13 8.67 10.51
C THR A 383 4.28 7.66 11.63
N ASN A 384 4.80 6.46 11.34
CA ASN A 384 4.81 5.30 12.25
C ASN A 384 3.40 4.82 12.64
N ARG A 385 2.40 5.00 11.77
CA ARG A 385 1.04 4.50 11.99
C ARG A 385 1.00 2.97 12.08
N TYR A 386 0.17 2.44 12.97
CA TYR A 386 0.00 0.99 13.13
C TYR A 386 -0.90 0.42 12.03
N TYR A 387 -0.29 -0.08 10.96
CA TYR A 387 -0.98 -0.88 9.95
C TYR A 387 -1.40 -2.24 10.57
N PHE A 388 -2.68 -2.33 10.95
CA PHE A 388 -3.36 -3.44 11.63
C PHE A 388 -2.84 -3.80 13.05
N PRO A 389 -3.57 -3.45 14.14
CA PRO A 389 -3.25 -3.94 15.49
C PRO A 389 -3.50 -5.46 15.66
N LEU A 390 -4.24 -6.08 14.73
CA LEU A 390 -4.56 -7.52 14.76
C LEU A 390 -3.35 -8.43 14.50
N THR A 391 -2.29 -7.95 13.84
CA THR A 391 -1.06 -8.73 13.61
C THR A 391 -0.29 -8.97 14.92
N TYR A 392 -0.17 -7.94 15.77
CA TYR A 392 0.36 -8.08 17.13
C TYR A 392 -0.49 -9.02 17.98
N LEU A 393 -1.83 -8.98 17.85
CA LEU A 393 -2.71 -9.95 18.50
C LEU A 393 -2.44 -11.39 18.02
N ALA A 394 -2.14 -11.60 16.74
CA ALA A 394 -1.78 -12.94 16.24
C ALA A 394 -0.46 -13.49 16.82
N VAL A 395 0.46 -12.62 17.26
CA VAL A 395 1.68 -13.01 18.00
C VAL A 395 1.42 -13.20 19.50
N LEU A 396 0.58 -12.34 20.10
CA LEU A 396 0.30 -12.36 21.54
C LEU A 396 -0.69 -13.47 21.95
N ILE A 397 -1.70 -13.77 21.14
CA ILE A 397 -2.74 -14.77 21.45
C ILE A 397 -2.13 -16.15 21.76
N PRO A 398 -1.20 -16.71 20.97
CA PRO A 398 -0.55 -17.98 21.31
C PRO A 398 0.20 -17.95 22.64
N ALA A 399 0.91 -16.86 22.96
CA ALA A 399 1.62 -16.71 24.23
C ALA A 399 0.66 -16.62 25.43
N VAL A 400 -0.42 -15.86 25.29
CA VAL A 400 -1.49 -15.76 26.31
C VAL A 400 -2.20 -17.10 26.49
N LEU A 401 -2.52 -17.83 25.41
CA LEU A 401 -3.12 -19.16 25.47
C LEU A 401 -2.20 -20.18 26.14
N ALA A 402 -0.90 -20.17 25.84
CA ALA A 402 0.08 -21.02 26.51
C ALA A 402 0.16 -20.72 28.01
N GLY A 403 0.15 -19.44 28.41
CA GLY A 403 0.10 -19.03 29.82
C GLY A 403 -1.19 -19.44 30.53
N LEU A 404 -2.36 -19.25 29.90
CA LEU A 404 -3.65 -19.67 30.45
C LEU A 404 -3.75 -21.20 30.59
N ILE A 405 -3.20 -21.97 29.65
CA ILE A 405 -3.13 -23.44 29.73
C ILE A 405 -2.20 -23.91 30.85
N TRP A 406 -1.09 -23.21 31.09
CA TRP A 406 -0.18 -23.47 32.22
C TRP A 406 -0.87 -23.25 33.58
N LEU A 407 -1.74 -22.24 33.67
CA LEU A 407 -2.49 -21.90 34.90
C LEU A 407 -3.73 -22.79 35.13
N LEU A 408 -4.01 -23.78 34.27
CA LEU A 408 -5.16 -24.67 34.46
C LEU A 408 -4.98 -25.59 35.68
N PRO A 409 -6.04 -25.81 36.50
CA PRO A 409 -5.95 -26.66 37.68
C PRO A 409 -5.40 -28.06 37.39
N ALA A 410 -4.43 -28.51 38.19
CA ALA A 410 -3.75 -29.79 38.02
C ALA A 410 -4.71 -31.00 37.92
N ARG A 411 -5.89 -30.93 38.55
CA ARG A 411 -6.97 -31.94 38.49
C ARG A 411 -7.49 -32.27 37.07
N TRP A 412 -7.15 -31.47 36.06
CA TRP A 412 -7.52 -31.70 34.66
C TRP A 412 -6.40 -32.40 33.85
N TRP A 413 -5.31 -32.80 34.51
CA TRP A 413 -4.08 -33.33 33.91
C TRP A 413 -3.50 -34.50 34.73
N PRO A 414 -2.67 -35.38 34.16
CA PRO A 414 -2.29 -35.48 32.75
C PRO A 414 -3.37 -36.14 31.88
N TRP A 415 -3.26 -35.97 30.56
CA TRP A 415 -4.01 -36.77 29.59
C TRP A 415 -3.13 -37.92 29.09
N HIS A 416 -3.70 -39.11 28.93
CA HIS A 416 -2.96 -40.29 28.46
C HIS A 416 -3.25 -40.56 26.98
N ALA A 417 -2.23 -40.37 26.13
CA ALA A 417 -2.31 -40.70 24.71
C ALA A 417 -1.70 -42.08 24.44
N SER A 418 -2.38 -42.93 23.67
CA SER A 418 -1.86 -44.21 23.18
C SER A 418 -1.42 -44.06 21.71
N LEU A 419 -0.17 -44.36 21.39
CA LEU A 419 0.35 -44.28 20.01
C LEU A 419 -0.13 -45.43 19.09
N GLY A 420 -0.86 -46.40 19.64
CA GLY A 420 -1.39 -47.55 18.91
C GLY A 420 -2.32 -47.16 17.74
N CYS A 421 -1.91 -47.54 16.53
CA CYS A 421 -2.65 -47.38 15.27
C CYS A 421 -4.15 -47.73 15.40
N PHE A 422 -5.02 -46.92 14.78
CA PHE A 422 -6.48 -47.09 14.85
C PHE A 422 -6.96 -48.50 14.47
N CYS A 423 -6.32 -49.15 13.50
CA CYS A 423 -6.61 -50.53 13.10
C CYS A 423 -6.43 -51.55 14.25
N CYS A 424 -5.49 -51.32 15.16
CA CYS A 424 -5.18 -52.22 16.27
C CYS A 424 -6.25 -52.19 17.37
N ARG A 425 -6.92 -51.05 17.60
CA ARG A 425 -8.06 -50.95 18.53
C ARG A 425 -9.21 -51.88 18.09
N GLY A 426 -9.45 -52.01 16.79
CA GLY A 426 -10.42 -52.97 16.23
C GLY A 426 -10.07 -54.43 16.56
N ARG A 427 -8.80 -54.84 16.43
CA ARG A 427 -8.33 -56.18 16.81
C ARG A 427 -8.49 -56.47 18.32
N LYS A 428 -8.16 -55.51 19.20
CA LYS A 428 -8.37 -55.67 20.66
C LYS A 428 -9.85 -55.79 21.03
N ARG A 429 -10.77 -55.09 20.36
CA ARG A 429 -12.23 -55.24 20.56
C ARG A 429 -12.73 -56.64 20.16
N ARG A 430 -12.37 -57.13 18.96
CA ARG A 430 -12.74 -58.49 18.51
C ARG A 430 -12.20 -59.59 19.42
N ARG A 431 -10.94 -59.49 19.90
CA ARG A 431 -10.37 -60.45 20.87
C ARG A 431 -11.11 -60.48 22.22
N ARG A 432 -11.63 -59.33 22.70
CA ARG A 432 -12.45 -59.29 23.93
C ARG A 432 -13.81 -59.95 23.73
N GLN A 433 -14.48 -59.72 22.59
CA GLN A 433 -15.74 -60.39 22.27
C GLN A 433 -15.58 -61.91 22.13
N ALA A 434 -14.50 -62.37 21.48
CA ALA A 434 -14.19 -63.81 21.38
C ALA A 434 -13.93 -64.47 22.76
N LYS A 435 -13.31 -63.75 23.72
CA LYS A 435 -13.16 -64.25 25.10
C LYS A 435 -14.47 -64.30 25.88
N ALA A 436 -15.39 -63.36 25.67
CA ALA A 436 -16.71 -63.40 26.31
C ALA A 436 -17.51 -64.63 25.85
N PHE A 437 -17.58 -64.86 24.53
CA PHE A 437 -18.27 -66.01 23.93
C PHE A 437 -17.74 -67.35 24.45
N TYR A 438 -16.42 -67.47 24.67
CA TYR A 438 -15.79 -68.68 25.22
C TYR A 438 -16.09 -68.95 26.72
N VAL A 439 -16.52 -67.93 27.47
CA VAL A 439 -16.97 -68.09 28.87
C VAL A 439 -18.46 -68.47 28.89
N GLU A 440 -19.25 -67.84 28.02
CA GLU A 440 -20.70 -68.03 27.91
C GLU A 440 -21.08 -69.47 27.48
N VAL A 441 -20.40 -70.02 26.48
CA VAL A 441 -20.56 -71.43 26.07
C VAL A 441 -20.27 -72.38 27.23
N ARG A 442 -19.22 -72.11 28.03
CA ARG A 442 -18.78 -72.99 29.12
C ARG A 442 -19.73 -73.03 30.31
N HIS A 443 -20.70 -72.13 30.38
CA HIS A 443 -21.68 -72.09 31.48
C HIS A 443 -22.97 -72.87 31.18
N ASN A 444 -23.22 -73.22 29.92
CA ASN A 444 -24.51 -73.76 29.46
C ASN A 444 -24.57 -75.31 29.42
N ASP A 445 -23.42 -75.98 29.36
CA ASP A 445 -23.33 -77.47 29.32
C ASP A 445 -23.55 -78.14 30.70
N SER A 446 -23.78 -77.38 31.77
CA SER A 446 -23.84 -77.87 33.16
C SER A 446 -25.26 -78.19 33.67
N MET A 447 -26.28 -78.21 32.82
CA MET A 447 -27.66 -78.57 33.22
C MET A 447 -28.38 -79.46 32.20
N ARG A 448 -28.19 -80.79 32.31
CA ARG A 448 -29.15 -81.81 31.84
C ARG A 448 -28.83 -83.20 32.39
N LEU A 449 -29.35 -83.52 33.57
CA LEU A 449 -29.53 -84.89 34.05
C LEU A 449 -30.93 -85.02 34.67
N LEU A 450 -31.76 -85.89 34.08
CA LEU A 450 -33.02 -86.36 34.63
C LEU A 450 -32.84 -87.84 35.01
N PRO A 451 -33.48 -88.33 36.09
CA PRO A 451 -33.30 -89.70 36.54
C PRO A 451 -34.17 -90.68 35.74
N THR A 452 -33.58 -91.76 35.27
CA THR A 452 -34.30 -92.99 34.85
C THR A 452 -33.68 -94.19 35.56
N SER A 453 -34.52 -94.91 36.31
CA SER A 453 -34.15 -96.13 37.03
C SER A 453 -34.20 -97.34 36.11
N VAL A 454 -33.12 -98.13 36.06
CA VAL A 454 -33.09 -99.47 35.45
C VAL A 454 -32.34 -100.41 36.40
N SER A 455 -32.83 -101.66 36.50
CA SER A 455 -32.42 -102.63 37.52
C SER A 455 -31.18 -103.45 37.16
N LEU A 456 -30.61 -104.10 38.19
CA LEU A 456 -29.49 -105.04 38.14
C LEU A 456 -29.79 -106.30 37.31
N VAL A 457 -28.77 -106.80 36.60
CA VAL A 457 -28.53 -108.23 36.35
C VAL A 457 -27.01 -108.46 36.44
N GLU A 458 -26.58 -109.54 37.09
CA GLU A 458 -25.17 -109.95 37.20
C GLU A 458 -24.77 -110.89 36.04
N ASP A 459 -23.49 -110.88 35.66
CA ASP A 459 -22.71 -112.13 35.60
C ASP A 459 -21.20 -111.85 35.79
N SER A 460 -20.41 -112.92 35.81
CA SER A 460 -19.08 -113.09 36.38
C SER A 460 -17.98 -113.20 35.28
N LYS A 461 -16.66 -113.13 35.52
CA LYS A 461 -15.79 -113.78 36.53
C LYS A 461 -14.37 -113.14 36.54
N TYR A 462 -13.55 -113.55 37.52
CA TYR A 462 -12.08 -113.41 37.65
C TYR A 462 -11.48 -112.07 38.15
N ALA A 463 -10.40 -112.18 38.92
CA ALA A 463 -9.54 -111.14 39.53
C ALA A 463 -8.12 -111.77 39.73
N PHE A 464 -7.04 -111.17 40.27
CA PHE A 464 -6.74 -110.04 41.18
C PHE A 464 -5.29 -109.54 40.86
N PRO A 465 -4.60 -108.68 41.66
CA PRO A 465 -4.96 -107.63 42.62
C PRO A 465 -4.32 -106.24 42.27
N PRO A 466 -4.60 -105.15 43.03
CA PRO A 466 -3.90 -103.85 42.89
C PRO A 466 -2.73 -103.66 43.87
N PRO A 467 -1.79 -102.73 43.58
CA PRO A 467 -1.05 -102.04 44.64
C PRO A 467 -0.89 -100.50 44.47
N SER A 468 -0.86 -99.81 45.61
CA SER A 468 -0.19 -98.53 45.93
C SER A 468 -0.40 -97.26 45.07
N THR A 469 -1.03 -96.28 45.72
CA THR A 469 -0.69 -94.83 45.93
C THR A 469 0.54 -94.17 45.23
N PRO A 470 0.53 -92.82 45.10
CA PRO A 470 1.16 -92.13 43.95
C PRO A 470 2.64 -91.74 44.10
N VAL A 471 3.27 -91.43 42.96
CA VAL A 471 4.61 -90.84 42.83
C VAL A 471 4.53 -89.51 42.05
N ASN A 472 5.39 -88.55 42.42
CA ASN A 472 5.44 -87.21 41.83
C ASN A 472 5.66 -87.20 40.31
N ALA A 473 4.81 -86.49 39.56
CA ALA A 473 5.06 -86.10 38.18
C ALA A 473 5.57 -84.64 38.12
N SER A 474 6.89 -84.46 38.09
CA SER A 474 7.53 -83.15 37.96
C SER A 474 7.49 -82.64 36.52
N SER A 475 6.35 -82.10 36.09
CA SER A 475 6.22 -81.43 34.79
C SER A 475 6.80 -80.01 34.85
N GLY A 476 7.94 -79.79 34.21
CA GLY A 476 8.60 -78.48 34.18
C GLY A 476 7.73 -77.39 33.55
N ALA A 477 7.45 -76.33 34.31
CA ALA A 477 6.77 -75.15 33.78
C ALA A 477 7.71 -74.42 32.79
N LEU A 478 7.20 -74.15 31.59
CA LEU A 478 7.88 -73.31 30.60
C LEU A 478 8.18 -71.92 31.20
N PRO A 479 9.31 -71.29 30.86
CA PRO A 479 9.57 -69.92 31.27
C PRO A 479 8.45 -69.00 30.75
N PRO A 480 8.05 -67.95 31.51
CA PRO A 480 7.03 -67.03 31.05
C PRO A 480 7.49 -66.37 29.74
N LEU A 481 6.61 -66.36 28.74
CA LEU A 481 6.83 -65.59 27.53
C LEU A 481 6.96 -64.12 27.92
N ASP A 482 8.18 -63.58 27.76
CA ASP A 482 8.48 -62.18 27.95
C ASP A 482 7.60 -61.34 27.02
N GLU A 483 6.55 -60.71 27.57
CA GLU A 483 5.71 -59.77 26.84
C GLU A 483 6.55 -58.55 26.49
N ARG A 484 7.24 -58.61 25.34
CA ARG A 484 7.83 -57.46 24.67
C ARG A 484 6.74 -56.42 24.41
N ARG A 485 6.52 -55.55 25.39
CA ARG A 485 5.66 -54.38 25.29
C ARG A 485 6.15 -53.57 24.11
N SER A 486 5.34 -53.53 23.05
CA SER A 486 5.61 -52.61 21.96
C SER A 486 5.54 -51.20 22.52
N LEU A 487 6.53 -50.36 22.20
CA LEU A 487 6.52 -48.92 22.53
C LEU A 487 5.27 -48.19 22.02
N LEU A 488 4.52 -48.79 21.09
CA LEU A 488 3.24 -48.30 20.55
C LEU A 488 2.04 -48.59 21.47
N ASP A 489 2.17 -49.48 22.45
CA ASP A 489 1.12 -49.87 23.41
C ASP A 489 1.29 -49.18 24.78
N GLU A 490 2.40 -48.44 25.00
CA GLU A 490 2.57 -47.57 26.17
C GLU A 490 1.77 -46.26 26.02
N THR A 491 1.35 -45.70 27.15
CA THR A 491 0.54 -44.46 27.21
C THR A 491 1.35 -43.27 27.71
N VAL A 492 1.68 -42.36 26.79
CA VAL A 492 2.47 -41.16 27.12
C VAL A 492 1.61 -40.17 27.93
N PRO A 493 2.06 -39.74 29.13
CA PRO A 493 1.30 -38.82 29.99
C PRO A 493 1.55 -37.35 29.62
N ILE A 494 0.66 -36.79 28.80
CA ILE A 494 0.72 -35.39 28.37
C ILE A 494 0.25 -34.48 29.52
N ARG A 495 1.20 -33.78 30.16
CA ARG A 495 0.96 -32.72 31.16
C ARG A 495 0.73 -31.36 30.47
N HIS A 496 0.03 -30.42 31.13
CA HIS A 496 -0.27 -29.06 30.62
C HIS A 496 0.93 -28.33 29.98
N TRP A 497 2.13 -28.49 30.55
CA TRP A 497 3.33 -27.82 30.06
C TRP A 497 3.71 -28.25 28.64
N HIS A 498 3.38 -29.48 28.20
CA HIS A 498 3.64 -29.94 26.84
C HIS A 498 2.77 -29.19 25.83
N PHE A 499 1.50 -28.90 26.16
CA PHE A 499 0.62 -28.11 25.30
C PHE A 499 1.05 -26.65 25.25
N SER A 500 1.45 -26.09 26.40
CA SER A 500 1.99 -24.72 26.48
C SER A 500 3.27 -24.59 25.63
N LEU A 501 4.20 -25.55 25.76
CA LEU A 501 5.43 -25.62 24.98
C LEU A 501 5.16 -25.84 23.48
N PHE A 502 4.24 -26.72 23.12
CA PHE A 502 3.85 -26.97 21.72
C PHE A 502 3.27 -25.72 21.06
N ILE A 503 2.39 -24.98 21.76
CA ILE A 503 1.85 -23.71 21.28
C ILE A 503 2.97 -22.69 21.08
N LEU A 504 3.92 -22.56 22.02
CA LEU A 504 5.06 -21.65 21.89
C LEU A 504 6.01 -22.04 20.75
N LEU A 505 6.27 -23.33 20.55
CA LEU A 505 7.11 -23.84 19.45
C LEU A 505 6.48 -23.66 18.06
N LEU A 506 5.15 -23.67 17.95
CA LEU A 506 4.43 -23.29 16.72
C LEU A 506 4.34 -21.76 16.56
N ALA A 507 4.21 -21.02 17.66
CA ALA A 507 4.10 -19.57 17.65
C ALA A 507 5.42 -18.86 17.32
N ALA A 508 6.57 -19.43 17.66
CA ALA A 508 7.88 -18.84 17.36
C ALA A 508 8.13 -18.64 15.84
N PRO A 509 8.02 -19.66 14.95
CA PRO A 509 8.17 -19.46 13.52
C PRO A 509 7.03 -18.62 12.93
N LEU A 510 5.78 -18.78 13.41
CA LEU A 510 4.65 -17.98 12.95
C LEU A 510 4.83 -16.49 13.31
N GLY A 511 5.33 -16.18 14.50
CA GLY A 511 5.63 -14.83 14.96
C GLY A 511 6.80 -14.19 14.21
N ALA A 512 7.84 -14.97 13.89
CA ALA A 512 8.92 -14.52 13.00
C ALA A 512 8.39 -14.17 11.60
N ILE A 513 7.52 -15.02 11.03
CA ILE A 513 6.84 -14.76 9.76
C ILE A 513 5.96 -13.49 9.85
N ILE A 514 5.10 -13.37 10.87
CA ILE A 514 4.28 -12.16 11.08
C ILE A 514 5.16 -10.91 11.19
N HIS A 515 6.30 -10.98 11.88
CA HIS A 515 7.23 -9.86 12.00
C HIS A 515 7.85 -9.45 10.64
N THR A 516 8.00 -10.35 9.67
CA THR A 516 8.38 -9.95 8.30
C THR A 516 7.28 -9.20 7.53
N PHE A 517 6.03 -9.31 7.99
CA PHE A 517 4.86 -8.56 7.50
C PHE A 517 4.46 -7.40 8.42
N LEU A 518 5.31 -7.00 9.36
CA LEU A 518 5.12 -5.75 10.12
C LEU A 518 5.85 -4.58 9.41
N PRO A 519 5.24 -3.39 9.33
CA PRO A 519 5.91 -2.16 8.87
C PRO A 519 7.24 -1.95 9.60
N THR A 520 8.29 -1.52 8.90
CA THR A 520 9.55 -1.16 9.57
C THR A 520 9.36 0.23 10.22
N PRO A 521 9.51 0.39 11.54
CA PRO A 521 9.42 1.70 12.18
C PRO A 521 10.45 2.68 11.61
N LEU A 522 10.13 3.97 11.53
CA LEU A 522 10.93 5.00 10.85
C LEU A 522 12.40 5.01 11.34
N SER A 523 12.60 4.85 12.65
CA SER A 523 13.91 4.77 13.31
C SER A 523 14.81 3.62 12.81
N SER A 524 14.21 2.58 12.21
CA SER A 524 14.89 1.43 11.62
C SER A 524 14.80 1.41 10.09
N PHE A 525 13.80 2.10 9.52
CA PHE A 525 13.62 2.25 8.08
C PHE A 525 14.63 3.24 7.48
N LEU A 526 14.79 4.44 8.06
CA LEU A 526 15.71 5.45 7.53
C LEU A 526 17.18 4.97 7.51
N PRO A 527 17.72 4.29 8.56
CA PRO A 527 19.05 3.69 8.49
C PRO A 527 19.19 2.58 7.43
N ALA A 528 18.12 1.82 7.14
CA ALA A 528 18.14 0.82 6.09
C ALA A 528 18.16 1.43 4.68
N VAL A 529 17.50 2.58 4.49
CA VAL A 529 17.53 3.39 3.26
C VAL A 529 18.91 4.08 3.10
N GLU A 530 19.48 4.61 4.18
CA GLU A 530 20.85 5.16 4.22
C GLU A 530 21.93 4.12 3.90
N GLY A 531 21.73 2.87 4.33
CA GLY A 531 22.55 1.72 3.95
C GLY A 531 22.52 1.47 2.44
N LEU A 532 21.34 1.49 1.81
CA LEU A 532 21.22 1.32 0.35
C LEU A 532 21.92 2.43 -0.45
N ALA A 533 21.94 3.67 0.06
CA ALA A 533 22.69 4.77 -0.57
C ALA A 533 24.21 4.56 -0.44
N SER A 534 24.66 4.04 0.70
CA SER A 534 26.07 3.70 0.95
C SER A 534 26.53 2.53 0.06
N ASP A 535 25.67 1.53 -0.13
CA ASP A 535 25.80 0.41 -1.08
C ASP A 535 25.75 0.82 -2.57
N ARG A 536 25.48 2.10 -2.89
CA ARG A 536 25.27 2.62 -4.27
C ARG A 536 24.04 2.03 -5.00
N LYS A 537 23.08 1.49 -4.24
CA LYS A 537 21.82 0.90 -4.72
C LYS A 537 20.61 1.84 -4.61
N LEU A 538 20.75 2.96 -3.88
CA LEU A 538 19.77 4.04 -3.82
C LEU A 538 20.37 5.31 -4.43
N SER A 539 19.60 5.95 -5.30
CA SER A 539 19.89 7.25 -5.91
C SER A 539 18.93 8.36 -5.44
N GLY A 540 17.80 8.03 -4.80
CA GLY A 540 16.99 9.04 -4.10
C GLY A 540 15.96 8.51 -3.11
N SER A 541 15.48 9.38 -2.23
CA SER A 541 14.59 9.07 -1.10
C SER A 541 13.62 10.22 -0.82
N PHE A 542 12.32 9.97 -0.93
CA PHE A 542 11.28 11.00 -0.82
C PHE A 542 10.14 10.60 0.13
N TYR A 543 9.92 11.38 1.18
CA TYR A 543 8.78 11.17 2.09
C TYR A 543 7.53 11.89 1.56
N TRP A 544 6.36 11.43 1.96
CA TRP A 544 5.08 12.07 1.61
C TRP A 544 4.36 12.57 2.88
N SER A 545 3.90 13.81 3.01
CA SER A 545 4.10 14.99 2.13
C SER A 545 4.21 16.27 2.96
N LEU A 546 4.91 17.29 2.46
CA LEU A 546 5.22 18.51 3.22
C LEU A 546 4.21 19.64 2.98
N PHE A 547 3.80 20.30 4.06
CA PHE A 547 2.90 21.45 4.05
C PHE A 547 3.48 22.63 4.84
N GLY A 548 3.29 23.83 4.28
CA GLY A 548 3.53 25.10 4.96
C GLY A 548 2.25 25.67 5.59
N LYS A 549 2.24 26.99 5.72
CA LYS A 549 1.11 27.77 6.21
C LYS A 549 0.15 28.16 5.09
N ASP A 550 -0.91 28.86 5.46
CA ASP A 550 -1.86 29.50 4.58
C ASP A 550 -1.29 30.80 3.97
N SER A 551 -2.03 31.46 3.09
CA SER A 551 -1.56 32.68 2.42
C SER A 551 -1.43 33.89 3.36
N THR A 552 -2.09 33.87 4.53
CA THR A 552 -1.91 34.87 5.60
C THR A 552 -0.70 34.57 6.49
N CYS A 553 -0.06 33.41 6.35
CA CYS A 553 1.05 32.94 7.18
C CYS A 553 0.71 32.72 8.67
N CYS A 554 -0.57 32.64 9.03
CA CYS A 554 -1.03 32.57 10.41
C CYS A 554 -1.51 31.18 10.84
N GLN A 555 -1.85 30.28 9.92
CA GLN A 555 -2.34 28.91 10.20
C GLN A 555 -1.62 27.88 9.32
N TYR A 556 -1.37 26.67 9.83
CA TYR A 556 -0.88 25.55 9.01
C TYR A 556 -1.99 25.03 8.08
N VAL A 557 -1.63 24.56 6.89
CA VAL A 557 -2.59 23.96 5.93
C VAL A 557 -2.67 22.45 6.15
N PRO A 558 -3.80 21.90 6.63
CA PRO A 558 -3.97 20.46 6.83
C PRO A 558 -4.29 19.74 5.52
N HIS A 559 -4.00 18.44 5.44
CA HIS A 559 -4.47 17.56 4.37
C HIS A 559 -5.14 16.29 4.94
N GLY A 560 -5.95 15.61 4.12
CA GLY A 560 -6.92 14.60 4.57
C GLY A 560 -6.42 13.16 4.68
N ASP A 561 -5.29 12.82 4.07
CA ASP A 561 -4.69 11.49 4.11
C ASP A 561 -4.11 11.11 5.50
N GLY A 562 -3.69 12.12 6.26
CA GLY A 562 -2.98 12.01 7.53
C GLY A 562 -1.47 11.75 7.40
N TYR A 563 -0.87 12.03 6.24
CA TYR A 563 0.58 12.07 6.03
C TYR A 563 1.11 13.53 5.92
N THR A 564 0.29 14.51 6.31
CA THR A 564 0.60 15.94 6.39
C THR A 564 1.75 16.21 7.35
N LEU A 565 2.91 16.62 6.83
CA LEU A 565 4.05 17.05 7.64
C LEU A 565 4.09 18.58 7.75
N HIS A 566 4.01 19.11 8.97
CA HIS A 566 4.21 20.55 9.26
C HIS A 566 5.55 20.78 9.94
N TYR A 567 6.32 21.77 9.46
CA TYR A 567 7.62 22.12 10.03
C TYR A 567 7.54 23.35 10.96
N PRO A 568 8.15 23.32 12.16
CA PRO A 568 8.76 22.15 12.80
C PRO A 568 7.72 21.20 13.42
N SER A 569 6.50 21.71 13.65
CA SER A 569 5.26 21.00 14.05
C SER A 569 4.12 22.01 14.14
N ASP A 570 2.88 21.61 13.86
CA ASP A 570 1.71 22.42 14.26
C ASP A 570 1.48 22.30 15.79
N PRO A 571 1.50 23.39 16.58
CA PRO A 571 1.15 23.34 17.99
C PRO A 571 -0.35 23.05 18.25
N GLY A 572 -1.22 23.20 17.24
CA GLY A 572 -2.65 22.93 17.31
C GLY A 572 -3.05 21.49 16.99
N PHE A 573 -2.16 20.68 16.40
CA PHE A 573 -2.51 19.36 15.87
C PHE A 573 -1.40 18.33 16.10
N VAL A 574 -1.75 17.13 16.59
CA VAL A 574 -0.80 16.02 16.73
C VAL A 574 -0.74 15.24 15.41
N ASP A 575 -0.13 15.88 14.41
CA ASP A 575 0.20 15.34 13.08
C ASP A 575 1.23 14.18 13.16
N GLY A 576 2.09 14.21 14.17
CA GLY A 576 3.25 13.34 14.34
C GLY A 576 4.56 13.98 13.87
N SER A 577 4.53 15.18 13.31
CA SER A 577 5.69 15.86 12.70
C SER A 577 6.80 16.10 13.71
N GLY A 578 6.51 16.62 14.91
CA GLY A 578 7.54 17.16 15.81
C GLY A 578 8.73 16.23 16.13
N ARG A 579 8.54 14.90 16.19
CA ARG A 579 9.67 13.95 16.26
C ARG A 579 10.15 13.52 14.88
N ASN A 580 9.24 13.20 13.96
CA ASN A 580 9.59 12.61 12.67
C ASN A 580 10.31 13.62 11.74
N VAL A 581 9.99 14.92 11.83
CA VAL A 581 10.74 16.05 11.21
C VAL A 581 12.22 15.98 11.56
N ILE A 582 12.58 15.65 12.81
CA ILE A 582 13.98 15.56 13.24
C ILE A 582 14.67 14.38 12.54
N GLU A 583 14.02 13.21 12.50
CA GLU A 583 14.58 12.01 11.86
C GLU A 583 14.69 12.18 10.34
N LEU A 584 13.68 12.78 9.70
CA LEU A 584 13.67 13.13 8.27
C LEU A 584 14.73 14.19 7.93
N THR A 585 14.90 15.22 8.76
CA THR A 585 15.96 16.23 8.60
C THR A 585 17.34 15.60 8.74
N LYS A 586 17.53 14.71 9.73
CA LYS A 586 18.77 13.92 9.88
C LYS A 586 19.04 13.05 8.65
N HIS A 587 18.03 12.39 8.12
CA HIS A 587 18.12 11.58 6.91
C HIS A 587 18.53 12.40 5.69
N ALA A 588 17.88 13.54 5.45
CA ALA A 588 18.18 14.41 4.32
C ALA A 588 19.59 15.01 4.37
N TYR A 589 20.06 15.47 5.53
CA TYR A 589 21.45 15.94 5.67
C TYR A 589 22.50 14.81 5.53
N LYS A 590 22.20 13.57 5.99
CA LYS A 590 23.09 12.41 5.73
C LYS A 590 23.18 12.06 4.24
N LEU A 591 22.04 11.98 3.54
CA LEU A 591 22.00 11.59 2.12
C LEU A 591 22.59 12.66 1.20
N SER A 592 22.25 13.94 1.44
CA SER A 592 22.84 15.07 0.69
C SER A 592 24.31 15.33 1.04
N LYS A 593 24.79 14.82 2.18
CA LYS A 593 26.14 15.01 2.74
C LYS A 593 26.50 16.47 3.03
N ASN A 594 25.49 17.33 3.16
CA ASN A 594 25.65 18.75 3.49
C ASN A 594 25.77 18.97 5.01
N GLY A 595 26.44 20.05 5.39
CA GLY A 595 26.30 20.63 6.73
C GLY A 595 25.00 21.44 6.84
N THR A 596 24.50 21.65 8.06
CA THR A 596 23.36 22.54 8.28
C THR A 596 23.77 23.99 8.06
N TRP A 597 22.91 24.81 7.45
CA TRP A 597 23.24 26.20 7.11
C TRP A 597 23.47 27.08 8.36
N TRP A 598 22.92 26.68 9.51
CA TRP A 598 23.06 27.33 10.82
C TRP A 598 24.19 26.75 11.69
N GLY A 599 24.94 25.75 11.21
CA GLY A 599 26.15 25.23 11.86
C GLY A 599 25.95 24.17 12.96
N ALA A 600 24.72 23.73 13.22
CA ALA A 600 24.45 22.62 14.13
C ALA A 600 24.90 21.26 13.55
N GLY A 601 25.46 20.39 14.38
CA GLY A 601 25.85 19.03 13.99
C GLY A 601 24.63 18.13 13.80
N VAL A 602 24.55 17.43 12.66
CA VAL A 602 23.37 16.64 12.24
C VAL A 602 22.91 15.63 13.31
N SER A 603 23.84 14.93 13.96
CA SER A 603 23.53 13.98 15.05
C SER A 603 22.83 14.65 16.24
N SER A 604 23.24 15.87 16.59
CA SER A 604 22.77 16.65 17.73
C SER A 604 21.42 17.37 17.53
N LEU A 605 20.85 17.32 16.32
CA LEU A 605 19.58 18.02 16.02
C LEU A 605 18.44 17.56 16.95
N SER A 606 17.70 18.55 17.45
CA SER A 606 16.56 18.44 18.36
C SER A 606 15.53 19.53 18.04
N LEU A 607 14.26 19.36 18.44
CA LEU A 607 13.16 20.26 18.06
C LEU A 607 13.41 21.74 18.42
N LYS A 608 14.06 22.00 19.57
CA LYS A 608 14.40 23.36 20.03
C LYS A 608 15.61 23.98 19.31
N GLY A 609 16.42 23.18 18.61
CA GLY A 609 17.60 23.60 17.85
C GLY A 609 17.37 23.64 16.34
N LEU A 610 16.15 23.41 15.88
CA LEU A 610 15.73 23.64 14.51
C LEU A 610 15.47 25.14 14.28
N PRO A 611 15.93 25.73 13.15
CA PRO A 611 15.67 27.13 12.83
C PRO A 611 14.18 27.35 12.54
N SER A 612 13.67 28.54 12.85
CA SER A 612 12.36 28.98 12.37
C SER A 612 12.44 29.40 10.91
N VAL A 613 11.40 29.12 10.13
CA VAL A 613 11.23 29.65 8.76
C VAL A 613 10.22 30.79 8.82
N GLN A 614 10.58 31.97 8.30
CA GLN A 614 9.71 33.12 8.20
C GLN A 614 8.60 32.87 7.16
N CYS A 615 7.39 33.35 7.43
CA CYS A 615 6.33 33.42 6.44
C CYS A 615 5.72 34.84 6.49
N PRO A 616 5.62 35.55 5.35
CA PRO A 616 6.19 35.18 4.06
C PRO A 616 7.73 35.20 4.11
N GLN A 617 8.39 34.43 3.25
CA GLN A 617 9.82 34.64 2.96
C GLN A 617 10.00 35.98 2.27
N ASN A 618 11.09 36.69 2.57
CA ASN A 618 11.48 37.89 1.84
C ASN A 618 11.88 37.47 0.41
N SER A 619 11.21 38.03 -0.60
CA SER A 619 11.63 37.89 -2.00
C SER A 619 13.07 38.39 -2.12
N SER A 620 14.00 37.47 -2.42
CA SER A 620 15.40 37.83 -2.58
C SER A 620 15.52 38.83 -3.73
N THR A 621 16.15 39.98 -3.48
CA THR A 621 16.23 41.13 -4.40
C THR A 621 17.22 40.88 -5.55
N THR A 622 17.33 39.62 -5.99
CA THR A 622 18.23 39.09 -7.01
C THR A 622 17.49 38.77 -8.32
N THR A 623 16.15 38.92 -8.36
CA THR A 623 15.44 39.13 -9.63
C THR A 623 15.93 40.42 -10.27
N GLY A 624 16.06 40.42 -11.61
CA GLY A 624 16.65 41.53 -12.33
C GLY A 624 15.83 42.81 -12.19
N ARG A 625 16.47 43.97 -12.37
CA ARG A 625 15.82 45.31 -12.31
C ARG A 625 14.70 45.51 -13.35
N THR A 626 14.51 44.54 -14.24
CA THR A 626 13.43 44.38 -15.21
C THR A 626 12.12 43.86 -14.61
N ASP A 627 12.16 42.99 -13.60
CA ASP A 627 10.95 42.28 -13.13
C ASP A 627 10.09 43.10 -12.17
N LEU A 628 10.60 44.17 -11.57
CA LEU A 628 9.78 45.13 -10.81
C LEU A 628 8.66 45.73 -11.67
N LYS A 629 8.90 45.94 -12.97
CA LYS A 629 7.83 46.37 -13.92
C LYS A 629 6.80 45.27 -14.19
N LYS A 630 7.19 43.98 -14.14
CA LYS A 630 6.23 42.87 -14.21
C LYS A 630 5.41 42.76 -12.92
N GLU A 631 6.02 43.04 -11.76
CA GLU A 631 5.33 43.08 -10.48
C GLU A 631 4.31 44.24 -10.42
N GLU A 632 4.64 45.40 -11.01
CA GLU A 632 3.70 46.51 -11.22
C GLU A 632 2.57 46.15 -12.21
N LEU A 633 2.89 45.51 -13.35
CA LEU A 633 1.86 45.01 -14.26
C LEU A 633 0.91 44.02 -13.56
N TRP A 634 1.43 43.05 -12.83
CA TRP A 634 0.62 42.07 -12.09
C TRP A 634 -0.23 42.70 -10.97
N LYS A 635 0.26 43.75 -10.31
CA LYS A 635 -0.55 44.55 -9.37
C LYS A 635 -1.66 45.32 -10.09
N SER A 636 -1.43 45.77 -11.33
CA SER A 636 -2.48 46.43 -12.14
C SER A 636 -3.56 45.47 -12.62
N VAL A 637 -3.20 44.25 -13.07
CA VAL A 637 -4.18 43.20 -13.44
C VAL A 637 -5.09 42.88 -12.26
N LYS A 638 -4.51 42.77 -11.06
CA LYS A 638 -5.24 42.48 -9.82
C LYS A 638 -6.19 43.59 -9.34
N ALA A 639 -6.19 44.75 -9.99
CA ALA A 639 -7.17 45.82 -9.77
C ALA A 639 -8.42 45.72 -10.69
N THR A 640 -8.51 44.67 -11.53
CA THR A 640 -9.59 44.50 -12.53
C THR A 640 -10.55 43.34 -12.22
N GLU A 641 -10.33 42.60 -11.12
CA GLU A 641 -11.17 41.47 -10.68
C GLU A 641 -11.62 41.59 -9.20
N LEU A 642 -12.10 42.78 -8.80
CA LEU A 642 -12.72 43.07 -7.50
C LEU A 642 -13.97 43.95 -7.65
#